data_AF-A0A7V6SIF3-F1
#
_entry.id   AF-A0A7V6SIF3-F1
#
_cell.length_a   1.000
_cell.length_b   1.000
_cell.length_c   1.000
_cell.angle_alpha   90.00
_cell.angle_beta   90.00
_cell.angle_gamma   90.00
#
_symmetry.space_group_name_H-M   'P 1'
#
loop_
_entity.id
_entity.type
_entity.pdbx_description
1 polymer ?
#
loop_
_entity_poly.entity_id
_entity_poly.type
_entity_poly.pdbx_seq_one_letter_code
_entity_poly.pdbx_strand_id
1 'polypeptide(L)'
;MATSERAGRVTLPIETGMDEAVRELIERLGADAVRNSDGTELPAIAREMDVKVYSTYFPARGDQDWALANPDSRPQLGQAHGLDPEHVPPLGV
;
A
#
# COMPACT_ATOMS: atom_id res chain seq x y z
N MET A 1 10.31 0.54 -29.34
CA MET A 1 11.19 0.86 -28.21
C MET A 1 10.96 2.30 -27.83
N ALA A 2 10.66 2.59 -26.55
CA ALA A 2 10.56 3.96 -26.08
C ALA A 2 11.92 4.65 -26.29
N THR A 3 11.93 5.80 -26.98
CA THR A 3 13.14 6.60 -27.15
C THR A 3 13.55 7.14 -25.77
N SER A 4 14.84 7.10 -25.44
CA SER A 4 15.35 7.48 -24.10
C SER A 4 14.94 8.89 -23.65
N GLU A 5 14.57 9.76 -24.59
CA GLU A 5 14.07 11.12 -24.35
C GLU A 5 12.69 11.17 -23.65
N ARG A 6 11.93 10.07 -23.60
CA ARG A 6 10.58 10.03 -22.98
C ARG A 6 10.43 9.03 -21.82
N ALA A 7 11.51 8.38 -21.39
CA ALA A 7 11.46 7.47 -20.25
C ALA A 7 11.36 8.22 -18.91
N GLY A 8 10.79 7.57 -17.90
CA GLY A 8 10.57 8.07 -16.55
C GLY A 8 9.24 8.81 -16.34
N ARG A 9 9.03 9.31 -15.11
CA ARG A 9 7.79 9.95 -14.63
C ARG A 9 6.61 8.97 -14.57
N VAL A 10 6.90 7.67 -14.48
CA VAL A 10 5.92 6.59 -14.37
C VAL A 10 6.31 5.74 -13.18
N THR A 11 5.38 5.57 -12.24
CA THR A 11 5.52 4.68 -11.08
C THR A 11 4.61 3.48 -11.27
N LEU A 12 5.17 2.28 -11.26
CA LEU A 12 4.41 1.03 -11.44
C LEU A 12 4.02 0.40 -10.11
N PRO A 13 2.76 -0.05 -9.94
CA PRO A 13 2.41 -0.92 -8.83
C PRO A 13 3.09 -2.28 -8.97
N ILE A 14 3.57 -2.84 -7.86
CA ILE A 14 4.17 -4.17 -7.80
C ILE A 14 3.53 -5.02 -6.72
N GLU A 15 3.46 -6.32 -6.97
CA GLU A 15 2.86 -7.33 -6.09
C GLU A 15 3.60 -8.66 -6.26
N THR A 16 3.68 -9.44 -5.20
CA THR A 16 4.32 -10.76 -5.19
C THR A 16 3.69 -11.69 -6.23
N GLY A 17 4.51 -12.36 -7.04
CA GLY A 17 4.03 -13.33 -8.04
C GLY A 17 3.73 -12.73 -9.42
N MET A 18 3.91 -11.41 -9.59
CA MET A 18 3.75 -10.70 -10.86
C MET A 18 5.09 -10.32 -11.50
N ASP A 19 6.16 -10.95 -11.06
CA ASP A 19 7.56 -10.58 -11.30
C ASP A 19 7.88 -10.34 -12.78
N GLU A 20 7.51 -11.28 -13.65
CA GLU A 20 7.77 -11.20 -15.10
C GLU A 20 7.00 -10.04 -15.76
N ALA A 21 5.72 -9.91 -15.41
CA ALA A 21 4.86 -8.84 -15.94
C ALA A 21 5.37 -7.46 -15.52
N VAL A 22 5.88 -7.31 -14.29
CA VAL A 22 6.46 -6.05 -13.83
C VAL A 22 7.70 -5.69 -14.65
N ARG A 23 8.60 -6.64 -14.92
CA ARG A 23 9.81 -6.38 -15.75
C ARG A 23 9.43 -5.94 -17.16
N GLU A 24 8.47 -6.63 -17.78
CA GLU A 24 7.98 -6.28 -19.12
C GLU A 24 7.39 -4.86 -19.13
N LEU A 25 6.60 -4.50 -18.11
CA LEU A 25 5.98 -3.18 -18.02
C LEU A 25 6.98 -2.06 -17.75
N ILE A 26 8.03 -2.31 -16.94
CA ILE A 26 9.10 -1.33 -16.72
C ILE A 26 9.76 -0.98 -18.05
N GLU A 27 10.12 -1.97 -18.86
CA GLU A 27 10.76 -1.75 -20.16
C GLU A 27 9.80 -1.06 -21.14
N ARG A 28 8.56 -1.54 -21.24
CA ARG A 28 7.57 -1.04 -22.21
C ARG A 28 7.14 0.40 -21.93
N LEU A 29 6.96 0.74 -20.65
CA LEU A 29 6.47 2.05 -20.23
C LEU A 29 7.60 3.01 -19.85
N GLY A 30 8.84 2.52 -19.74
CA GLY A 30 9.97 3.30 -19.25
C GLY A 30 9.76 3.77 -17.80
N ALA A 31 9.24 2.92 -16.93
CA ALA A 31 8.99 3.29 -15.54
C ALA A 31 10.30 3.51 -14.78
N ASP A 32 10.41 4.62 -14.06
CA ASP A 32 11.57 4.97 -13.24
C ASP A 32 11.35 4.75 -11.74
N ALA A 33 10.17 4.24 -11.37
CA ALA A 33 9.84 3.89 -10.01
C ALA A 33 8.84 2.73 -9.92
N VAL A 34 8.86 2.04 -8.79
CA VAL A 34 7.86 1.05 -8.39
C VAL A 34 7.25 1.41 -7.04
N ARG A 35 6.02 0.99 -6.80
CA ARG A 35 5.27 1.20 -5.56
C ARG A 35 4.70 -0.12 -5.05
N ASN A 36 5.00 -0.44 -3.79
CA ASN A 36 4.45 -1.63 -3.14
C ASN A 36 2.92 -1.54 -3.00
N SER A 37 2.19 -2.46 -3.62
CA SER A 37 0.73 -2.52 -3.57
C SER A 37 0.19 -3.14 -2.29
N ASP A 38 0.87 -4.16 -1.74
CA ASP A 38 0.44 -4.95 -0.58
C ASP A 38 0.42 -4.10 0.71
N GLY A 39 1.36 -3.16 0.83
CA GLY A 39 1.38 -2.20 1.95
C GLY A 39 1.89 -2.78 3.27
N THR A 40 2.25 -4.06 3.30
CA THR A 40 2.86 -4.73 4.47
C THR A 40 4.26 -5.22 4.16
N GLU A 41 4.42 -6.08 3.15
CA GLU A 41 5.75 -6.60 2.78
C GLU A 41 6.18 -6.14 1.40
N LEU A 42 7.47 -5.82 1.25
CA LEU A 42 8.03 -5.42 -0.03
C LEU A 42 8.43 -6.68 -0.83
N PRO A 43 7.86 -6.91 -2.03
CA PRO A 43 8.21 -8.05 -2.87
C PRO A 43 9.72 -8.09 -3.18
N ALA A 44 10.30 -9.29 -3.27
CA ALA A 44 11.75 -9.48 -3.49
C ALA A 44 12.23 -8.75 -4.76
N ILE A 45 11.42 -8.79 -5.82
CA ILE A 45 11.69 -8.13 -7.09
C ILE A 45 11.97 -6.62 -6.97
N ALA A 46 11.38 -5.94 -5.98
CA ALA A 46 11.63 -4.51 -5.76
C ALA A 46 13.10 -4.20 -5.44
N ARG A 47 13.82 -5.16 -4.84
CA ARG A 47 15.26 -5.03 -4.51
C ARG A 47 16.17 -5.35 -5.68
N GLU A 48 15.65 -6.01 -6.71
CA GLU A 48 16.41 -6.44 -7.89
C GLU A 48 16.36 -5.43 -9.04
N MET A 49 15.46 -4.45 -8.96
CA MET A 49 15.22 -3.45 -9.99
C MET A 49 16.05 -2.18 -9.73
N ASP A 50 16.70 -1.65 -10.77
CA ASP A 50 17.42 -0.37 -10.71
C ASP A 50 16.48 0.83 -10.95
N VAL A 51 15.43 0.91 -10.13
CA VAL A 51 14.41 1.97 -10.17
C VAL A 51 14.10 2.44 -8.75
N LYS A 52 13.51 3.62 -8.60
CA LYS A 52 13.15 4.14 -7.28
C LYS A 52 12.07 3.24 -6.65
N VAL A 53 12.22 2.90 -5.38
CA VAL A 53 11.24 2.07 -4.66
C VAL A 53 10.45 2.94 -3.68
N TYR A 54 9.13 2.98 -3.85
CA TYR A 54 8.21 3.59 -2.90
C TYR A 54 7.51 2.51 -2.09
N SER A 55 7.54 2.65 -0.76
CA SER A 55 6.72 1.86 0.14
C SER A 55 5.63 2.72 0.75
N THR A 56 4.47 2.10 1.02
CA THR A 56 3.37 2.79 1.68
C THR A 56 3.61 2.75 3.19
N TYR A 57 3.45 3.89 3.86
CA TYR A 57 3.50 3.97 5.32
C TYR A 57 2.13 4.39 5.85
N PHE A 58 1.60 3.65 6.83
CA PHE A 58 0.31 3.89 7.43
C PHE A 58 0.49 4.41 8.87
N PRO A 59 0.39 5.74 9.11
CA PRO A 59 0.74 6.31 10.42
C PRO A 59 -0.30 6.03 11.52
N ALA A 60 -1.52 5.65 11.18
CA ALA A 60 -2.64 5.49 12.11
C ALA A 60 -3.27 4.07 12.07
N ARG A 61 -2.65 3.11 11.37
CA ARG A 61 -3.09 1.71 11.30
C ARG A 61 -1.92 0.78 11.01
N GLY A 62 -2.09 -0.52 11.22
CA GLY A 62 -1.06 -1.54 10.99
C GLY A 62 -0.40 -2.08 12.26
N ASP A 63 -0.81 -1.61 13.44
CA ASP A 63 -0.43 -2.14 14.74
C ASP A 63 -1.68 -2.51 15.54
N GLN A 64 -2.05 -3.80 15.50
CA GLN A 64 -3.27 -4.30 16.13
C GLN A 64 -3.12 -4.40 17.65
N ASP A 65 -1.95 -4.78 18.14
CA ASP A 65 -1.68 -4.95 19.57
C ASP A 65 -1.78 -3.60 20.29
N TRP A 66 -1.18 -2.54 19.70
CA TRP A 66 -1.29 -1.19 20.23
C TRP A 66 -2.75 -0.69 20.20
N ALA A 67 -3.48 -0.93 19.11
CA ALA A 67 -4.87 -0.50 18.97
C ALA A 67 -5.80 -1.15 20.01
N LEU A 68 -5.59 -2.44 20.31
CA LEU A 68 -6.34 -3.17 21.35
C LEU A 68 -5.98 -2.69 22.76
N ALA A 69 -4.73 -2.31 23.00
CA ALA A 69 -4.27 -1.78 24.29
C ALA A 69 -4.72 -0.33 24.55
N ASN A 70 -5.05 0.45 23.51
CA ASN A 70 -5.35 1.89 23.60
C ASN A 70 -6.73 2.27 23.01
N PRO A 71 -7.84 1.74 23.54
CA PRO A 71 -9.17 1.92 22.95
C PRO A 71 -9.65 3.38 22.93
N ASP A 72 -9.17 4.23 23.85
CA ASP A 72 -9.54 5.65 23.91
C ASP A 72 -8.85 6.51 22.84
N SER A 73 -7.78 5.99 22.23
CA SER A 73 -7.04 6.69 21.16
C SER A 73 -7.62 6.45 19.76
N ARG A 74 -8.69 5.65 19.66
CA ARG A 74 -9.33 5.33 18.37
C ARG A 74 -10.04 6.56 17.81
N PRO A 75 -9.96 6.81 16.49
CA PRO A 75 -10.81 7.79 15.84
C PRO A 75 -12.29 7.49 16.07
N GLN A 76 -13.06 8.51 16.44
CA GLN A 76 -14.50 8.40 16.66
C GLN A 76 -15.23 9.28 15.65
N LEU A 77 -16.21 8.71 14.97
CA LEU A 77 -17.22 9.50 14.27
C LEU A 77 -18.35 9.78 15.26
N GLY A 78 -18.75 11.04 15.41
CA GLY A 78 -19.88 11.41 16.26
C GLY A 78 -21.12 10.65 15.82
N GLN A 79 -21.55 9.68 16.63
CA GLN A 79 -22.79 8.96 16.40
C GLN A 79 -23.93 9.96 16.63
N ALA A 80 -24.82 10.14 15.66
CA ALA A 80 -26.08 10.81 15.93
C ALA A 80 -26.78 10.06 17.08
N HIS A 81 -27.11 10.76 18.15
CA HIS A 81 -27.78 10.20 19.32
C HIS A 81 -29.07 9.48 18.88
N GLY A 82 -29.06 8.13 18.89
CA GLY A 82 -30.20 7.34 18.42
C GLY A 82 -29.94 5.87 18.12
N LEU A 83 -28.69 5.40 18.11
CA LEU A 83 -28.38 3.97 17.99
C LEU A 83 -27.94 3.43 19.35
N ASP A 84 -28.62 2.36 19.76
CA ASP A 84 -28.41 1.62 21.01
C ASP A 84 -26.93 1.16 21.14
N PRO A 85 -26.23 1.51 22.23
CA PRO A 85 -24.84 1.13 22.45
C PRO A 85 -24.59 -0.38 22.51
N GLU A 86 -25.61 -1.22 22.68
CA GLU A 86 -25.44 -2.69 22.67
C GLU A 86 -25.32 -3.30 21.25
N HIS A 87 -25.52 -2.52 20.19
CA HIS A 87 -25.55 -3.03 18.80
C HIS A 87 -24.32 -2.68 17.96
N VAL A 88 -23.17 -2.37 18.57
CA VAL A 88 -21.92 -2.18 17.81
C VAL A 88 -21.48 -3.54 17.23
N PRO A 89 -21.52 -3.76 15.91
CA PRO A 89 -21.06 -5.02 15.34
C PRO A 89 -19.55 -5.15 15.58
N PRO A 90 -19.05 -6.36 15.91
CA PRO A 90 -17.61 -6.57 16.00
C PRO A 90 -16.95 -6.24 14.65
N LEU A 91 -15.78 -5.60 14.73
CA LEU A 91 -15.00 -5.23 13.56
C LEU A 91 -14.64 -6.50 12.78
N GLY A 92 -15.18 -6.64 11.57
CA GLY A 92 -14.77 -7.66 10.63
C GLY A 92 -13.30 -7.48 10.25
N VAL A 93 -12.56 -8.58 10.26
CA VAL A 93 -11.19 -8.71 9.73
C VAL A 93 -11.14 -8.51 8.23
#